data_AF-A0A419J1D0-F1
#
_entry.id   AF-A0A419J1D0-F1
#
_cell.length_a   1.000
_cell.length_b   1.000
_cell.length_c   1.000
_cell.angle_alpha   90.00
_cell.angle_beta   90.00
_cell.angle_gamma   90.00
#
_symmetry.space_group_name_H-M   'P 1'
#
loop_
_entity.id
_entity.type
_entity.pdbx_description
1 polymer ?
#
loop_
_entity_poly.entity_id
_entity_poly.type
_entity_poly.pdbx_seq_one_letter_code
_entity_poly.pdbx_strand_id
1 'polypeptide(L)'
;SGKVEKSFDFAGRLRTYLDFHSEYNTGESEWKGYFDLTLRPREDKYYILGIVTDPLGSVRTTETTINGVTEIKDEVESRIEFTAQFAKRFDNVALRIGLMENTFGLGADYFFNDEKGRMKFDVWDFSADEAGADDAHARIGLDYRFFKFFFVSGGIDNLFNSNRRGVYVGGGLKFEDEDFKYLMGSAPSISLK
;
A
#
# COMPACT_ATOMS: atom_id res chain seq x y z
N SER A 1 -28.58 -15.37 21.53
CA SER A 1 -27.85 -14.45 22.43
C SER A 1 -26.37 -14.35 22.11
N GLY A 2 -25.54 -15.39 22.27
CA GLY A 2 -24.07 -15.22 22.30
C GLY A 2 -23.33 -14.82 21.00
N LYS A 3 -23.89 -15.03 19.80
CA LYS A 3 -23.27 -14.54 18.54
C LYS A 3 -23.46 -13.03 18.36
N VAL A 4 -24.63 -12.52 18.74
CA VAL A 4 -24.99 -11.11 18.62
C VAL A 4 -24.12 -10.29 19.58
N GLU A 5 -23.99 -10.71 20.83
CA GLU A 5 -23.14 -10.07 21.84
C GLU A 5 -21.65 -10.01 21.44
N LYS A 6 -21.10 -11.11 20.87
CA LYS A 6 -19.71 -11.13 20.37
C LYS A 6 -19.49 -10.21 19.18
N SER A 7 -20.45 -10.11 18.26
CA SER A 7 -20.37 -9.17 17.14
C SER A 7 -20.42 -7.71 17.60
N PHE A 8 -21.22 -7.40 18.64
CA PHE A 8 -21.26 -6.07 19.24
C PHE A 8 -19.95 -5.71 19.98
N ASP A 9 -19.33 -6.64 20.72
CA ASP A 9 -18.03 -6.42 21.38
C ASP A 9 -16.88 -6.25 20.38
N PHE A 10 -16.88 -7.02 19.29
CA PHE A 10 -15.91 -6.86 18.19
C PHE A 10 -16.07 -5.51 17.47
N ALA A 11 -17.30 -5.12 17.14
CA ALA A 11 -17.58 -3.84 16.49
C ALA A 11 -17.25 -2.63 17.38
N GLY A 12 -17.41 -2.76 18.70
CA GLY A 12 -17.06 -1.70 19.65
C GLY A 12 -15.55 -1.41 19.77
N ARG A 13 -14.69 -2.36 19.39
CA ARG A 13 -13.22 -2.25 19.53
C ARG A 13 -12.48 -2.09 18.21
N LEU A 14 -13.17 -2.27 17.08
CA LEU A 14 -12.58 -2.12 15.76
C LEU A 14 -12.29 -0.64 15.49
N ARG A 15 -11.02 -0.31 15.31
CA ARG A 15 -10.58 0.98 14.77
C ARG A 15 -10.27 0.83 13.29
N THR A 16 -10.66 1.84 12.50
CA THR A 16 -10.41 1.87 11.06
C THR A 16 -9.56 3.07 10.72
N TYR A 17 -8.61 2.89 9.82
CA TYR A 17 -7.83 4.00 9.26
C TYR A 17 -7.93 3.99 7.75
N LEU A 18 -8.19 5.17 7.19
CA LEU A 18 -8.18 5.42 5.75
C LEU A 18 -6.96 6.27 5.44
N ASP A 19 -6.13 5.81 4.51
CA ASP A 19 -4.90 6.45 4.08
C ASP A 19 -5.00 6.74 2.58
N PHE A 20 -4.75 7.99 2.19
CA PHE A 20 -4.72 8.43 0.80
C PHE A 20 -3.45 9.24 0.60
N HIS A 21 -2.55 8.78 -0.25
CA HIS A 21 -1.29 9.50 -0.49
C HIS A 21 -0.77 9.30 -1.90
N SER A 22 0.18 10.14 -2.27
CA SER A 22 0.94 10.00 -3.51
C SER A 22 2.42 10.16 -3.22
N GLU A 23 3.23 9.43 -3.98
CA GLU A 23 4.68 9.41 -3.87
C GLU A 23 5.30 9.55 -5.25
N TYR A 24 6.36 10.35 -5.35
CA TYR A 24 7.22 10.41 -6.52
C TYR A 24 8.49 9.61 -6.27
N ASN A 25 8.87 8.73 -7.19
CA ASN A 25 10.09 7.92 -7.12
C ASN A 25 11.11 8.42 -8.14
N THR A 26 12.33 8.77 -7.70
CA THR A 26 13.38 9.28 -8.58
C THR A 26 14.09 8.21 -9.42
N GLY A 27 14.07 6.95 -8.98
CA GLY A 27 14.70 5.83 -9.68
C GLY A 27 13.88 5.40 -10.89
N GLU A 28 12.56 5.41 -10.73
CA GLU A 28 11.61 5.06 -11.81
C GLU A 28 11.14 6.32 -12.56
N SER A 29 11.24 7.51 -11.95
CA SER A 29 10.71 8.78 -12.47
C SER A 29 9.18 8.81 -12.59
N GLU A 30 8.51 8.13 -11.66
CA GLU A 30 7.07 7.84 -11.70
C GLU A 30 6.36 8.40 -10.46
N TRP A 31 5.07 8.73 -10.61
CA TRP A 31 4.20 9.01 -9.48
C TRP A 31 3.29 7.82 -9.23
N LYS A 32 3.25 7.33 -7.99
CA LYS A 32 2.27 6.35 -7.54
C LYS A 32 1.22 7.02 -6.65
N GLY A 33 -0.02 6.54 -6.76
CA GLY A 33 -1.14 6.88 -5.91
C GLY A 33 -1.53 5.68 -5.05
N TYR A 34 -1.85 5.92 -3.78
CA TYR A 34 -2.12 4.88 -2.81
C TYR A 34 -3.42 5.16 -2.06
N PHE A 35 -4.20 4.09 -1.88
CA PHE A 35 -5.33 4.04 -0.95
C PHE A 35 -5.18 2.82 -0.05
N ASP A 36 -5.08 3.01 1.27
CA ASP A 36 -5.08 1.91 2.24
C ASP A 36 -6.24 2.00 3.23
N LEU A 37 -6.94 0.89 3.40
CA LEU A 37 -7.86 0.62 4.48
C LEU A 37 -7.17 -0.27 5.52
N THR A 38 -6.92 0.27 6.71
CA THR A 38 -6.39 -0.49 7.84
C THR A 38 -7.48 -0.81 8.85
N LEU A 39 -7.69 -2.10 9.12
CA LEU A 39 -8.62 -2.61 10.13
C LEU A 39 -7.84 -3.08 11.35
N ARG A 40 -8.03 -2.41 12.50
CA ARG A 40 -7.35 -2.71 13.77
C ARG A 40 -8.38 -3.21 14.79
N PRO A 41 -8.71 -4.51 14.79
CA PRO A 41 -9.69 -5.07 15.73
C PRO A 41 -9.16 -5.15 17.18
N ARG A 42 -7.82 -5.15 17.34
CA ARG A 42 -7.13 -5.17 18.63
C ARG A 42 -5.84 -4.38 18.54
N GLU A 43 -5.30 -3.96 19.67
CA GLU A 43 -4.05 -3.19 19.70
C GLU A 43 -2.85 -3.96 19.12
N ASP A 44 -2.85 -5.29 19.24
CA ASP A 44 -1.76 -6.20 18.89
C ASP A 44 -1.82 -6.77 17.46
N LYS A 45 -2.85 -6.42 16.67
CA LYS A 45 -2.99 -6.91 15.28
C LYS A 45 -3.80 -5.95 14.41
N TYR A 46 -3.44 -5.90 13.14
CA TYR A 46 -4.19 -5.15 12.13
C TYR A 46 -4.12 -5.84 10.77
N TYR A 47 -5.03 -5.45 9.89
CA TYR A 47 -5.12 -5.91 8.51
C TYR A 47 -5.06 -4.69 7.60
N ILE A 48 -4.32 -4.78 6.49
CA ILE A 48 -4.22 -3.72 5.49
C ILE A 48 -4.81 -4.24 4.18
N LEU A 49 -5.72 -3.47 3.60
CA LEU A 49 -6.22 -3.65 2.24
C LEU A 49 -5.87 -2.40 1.44
N GLY A 50 -5.05 -2.54 0.41
CA GLY A 50 -4.49 -1.43 -0.34
C GLY A 50 -4.78 -1.52 -1.83
N ILE A 51 -4.93 -0.36 -2.46
CA ILE A 51 -4.95 -0.18 -3.91
C ILE A 51 -3.81 0.78 -4.24
N VAL A 52 -2.95 0.34 -5.15
CA VAL A 52 -1.87 1.15 -5.72
C VAL A 52 -2.22 1.43 -7.17
N THR A 53 -2.10 2.68 -7.58
CA THR A 53 -2.21 3.08 -8.97
C THR A 53 -0.93 3.76 -9.41
N ASP A 54 -0.53 3.52 -10.65
CA ASP A 54 0.41 4.38 -11.35
C ASP A 54 -0.42 5.29 -12.29
N PRO A 55 -0.91 6.45 -11.79
CA PRO A 55 -1.78 7.34 -12.56
C PRO A 55 -1.06 8.05 -13.71
N LEU A 56 0.27 8.04 -13.75
CA LEU A 56 1.03 8.65 -14.83
C LEU A 56 1.62 7.65 -15.83
N GLY A 57 1.44 6.34 -15.58
CA GLY A 57 1.50 5.23 -16.53
C GLY A 57 2.58 5.38 -17.60
N SER A 58 3.69 4.64 -17.45
CA SER A 58 4.79 4.62 -18.42
C SER A 58 4.27 4.72 -19.87
N VAL A 59 4.60 5.79 -20.58
CA VAL A 59 4.25 5.92 -22.00
C VAL A 59 5.01 4.83 -22.74
N ARG A 60 4.31 3.78 -23.17
CA ARG A 60 4.91 2.75 -24.00
C ARG A 60 4.85 3.23 -25.45
N THR A 61 5.90 3.91 -25.90
CA THR A 61 6.04 4.28 -27.30
C THR A 61 6.39 3.03 -28.11
N THR A 62 5.44 2.55 -28.91
CA THR A 62 5.68 1.48 -29.87
C THR A 62 5.91 2.09 -31.24
N GLU A 63 7.14 1.97 -31.76
CA GLU A 63 7.46 2.33 -33.15
C GLU A 63 7.27 1.11 -34.05
N THR A 64 6.28 1.17 -34.93
CA THR A 64 6.06 0.13 -35.95
C THR A 64 6.34 0.72 -37.33
N THR A 65 7.32 0.17 -38.04
CA THR A 65 7.60 0.59 -39.42
C THR A 65 7.03 -0.42 -40.41
N ILE A 66 6.04 -0.01 -41.21
CA ILE A 66 5.46 -0.81 -42.28
C ILE A 66 5.62 -0.05 -43.59
N ASN A 67 6.24 -0.67 -44.60
CA ASN A 67 6.47 -0.09 -45.93
C ASN A 67 7.16 1.29 -45.92
N GLY A 68 8.09 1.53 -44.98
CA GLY A 68 8.86 2.77 -44.91
C GLY A 68 8.13 3.94 -44.22
N VAL A 69 6.93 3.71 -43.69
CA VAL A 69 6.23 4.66 -42.82
C VAL A 69 6.37 4.17 -41.37
N THR A 70 6.89 5.04 -40.50
CA THR A 70 6.99 4.80 -39.06
C THR A 70 5.72 5.32 -38.39
N GLU A 71 4.96 4.42 -37.77
CA GLU A 71 3.84 4.73 -36.90
C GLU A 71 4.34 4.73 -35.44
N ILE A 72 4.15 5.86 -34.75
CA ILE A 72 4.48 6.03 -33.33
C ILE A 72 3.16 5.94 -32.57
N LYS A 73 2.99 4.88 -31.77
CA LYS A 73 1.81 4.70 -30.91
C LYS A 73 2.22 4.86 -29.45
N ASP A 74 1.68 5.88 -28.80
CA ASP A 74 1.80 6.06 -27.36
C ASP A 74 0.63 5.36 -26.67
N GLU A 75 0.93 4.31 -25.90
CA GLU A 75 -0.07 3.58 -25.11
C GLU A 75 0.15 3.90 -23.63
N VAL A 76 -0.87 4.51 -23.01
CA VAL A 76 -0.89 4.77 -21.57
C VAL A 76 -1.39 3.50 -20.89
N GLU A 77 -0.47 2.65 -20.43
CA GLU A 77 -0.82 1.49 -19.61
C GLU A 77 -0.92 1.94 -18.14
N SER A 78 -2.13 2.15 -17.64
CA SER A 78 -2.35 2.35 -16.19
C SER A 78 -2.37 1.00 -15.49
N ARG A 79 -1.44 0.77 -14.54
CA ARG A 79 -1.43 -0.45 -13.71
C ARG A 79 -2.15 -0.20 -12.39
N ILE A 80 -3.00 -1.14 -12.00
CA ILE A 80 -3.65 -1.19 -10.69
C ILE A 80 -3.12 -2.43 -9.96
N GLU A 81 -2.64 -2.23 -8.75
CA GLU A 81 -2.08 -3.28 -7.90
C GLU A 81 -2.78 -3.33 -6.55
N PHE A 82 -2.80 -4.52 -5.95
CA PHE A 82 -3.52 -4.76 -4.71
C PHE A 82 -2.58 -5.23 -3.60
N THR A 83 -2.82 -4.72 -2.39
CA THR A 83 -2.13 -5.11 -1.17
C THR A 83 -3.14 -5.72 -0.20
N ALA A 84 -2.80 -6.85 0.41
CA ALA A 84 -3.61 -7.50 1.43
C ALA A 84 -2.70 -8.15 2.47
N GLN A 85 -2.50 -7.49 3.61
CA GLN A 85 -1.55 -7.94 4.62
C GLN A 85 -2.18 -8.12 5.99
N PHE A 86 -1.69 -9.14 6.71
CA PHE A 86 -1.89 -9.29 8.14
C PHE A 86 -0.65 -8.78 8.88
N ALA A 87 -0.88 -8.09 9.99
CA ALA A 87 0.18 -7.61 10.86
C ALA A 87 -0.01 -8.07 12.30
N LYS A 88 1.08 -8.50 12.92
CA LYS A 88 1.17 -8.76 14.36
C LYS A 88 2.11 -7.75 15.00
N ARG A 89 1.63 -7.06 16.02
CA ARG A 89 2.38 -6.02 16.75
C ARG A 89 2.86 -6.53 18.10
N PHE A 90 4.10 -6.19 18.42
CA PHE A 90 4.83 -6.44 19.65
C PHE A 90 5.36 -5.09 20.15
N ASP A 91 4.58 -4.44 21.01
CA ASP A 91 4.88 -3.08 21.49
C ASP A 91 5.08 -2.09 20.32
N ASN A 92 6.28 -1.54 20.14
CA ASN A 92 6.59 -0.56 19.10
C ASN A 92 7.00 -1.19 17.76
N VAL A 93 7.08 -2.52 17.67
CA VAL A 93 7.44 -3.23 16.44
C VAL A 93 6.24 -4.01 15.91
N ALA A 94 6.01 -4.03 14.61
CA ALA A 94 5.08 -4.96 13.99
C ALA A 94 5.74 -5.72 12.84
N LEU A 95 5.30 -6.96 12.63
CA LEU A 95 5.68 -7.79 11.50
C LEU A 95 4.45 -8.00 10.62
N ARG A 96 4.63 -7.86 9.30
CA ARG A 96 3.61 -7.96 8.26
C ARG A 96 3.91 -9.13 7.32
N ILE A 97 2.86 -9.80 6.88
CA ILE A 97 2.91 -10.86 5.88
C ILE A 97 1.63 -10.81 5.04
N GLY A 98 1.75 -11.05 3.74
CA GLY A 98 0.59 -11.19 2.86
C GLY A 98 0.92 -10.83 1.43
N LEU A 99 -0.07 -10.30 0.71
CA LEU A 99 0.11 -9.76 -0.63
C LEU A 99 0.52 -8.29 -0.56
N MET A 100 1.47 -7.89 -1.40
CA MET A 100 1.94 -6.53 -1.60
C MET A 100 2.17 -6.32 -3.08
N GLU A 101 1.50 -5.30 -3.65
CA GLU A 101 1.55 -5.01 -5.08
C GLU A 101 1.35 -6.27 -5.95
N ASN A 102 0.26 -7.02 -5.69
CA ASN A 102 -0.08 -8.30 -6.34
C ASN A 102 0.88 -9.49 -6.12
N THR A 103 1.99 -9.34 -5.40
CA THR A 103 2.97 -10.42 -5.13
C THR A 103 3.01 -10.79 -3.65
N PHE A 104 3.72 -11.86 -3.29
CA PHE A 104 3.96 -12.18 -1.88
C PHE A 104 4.95 -11.19 -1.27
N GLY A 105 4.64 -10.67 -0.08
CA GLY A 105 5.44 -9.67 0.62
C GLY A 105 5.53 -9.90 2.13
N LEU A 106 6.67 -9.46 2.68
CA LEU A 106 6.97 -9.39 4.10
C LEU A 106 7.27 -7.94 4.48
N GLY A 107 6.91 -7.55 5.69
CA GLY A 107 7.19 -6.19 6.18
C GLY A 107 7.50 -6.14 7.67
N ALA A 108 8.20 -5.09 8.08
CA ALA A 108 8.44 -4.75 9.46
C ALA A 108 8.19 -3.25 9.66
N ASP A 109 7.52 -2.92 10.75
CA ASP A 109 7.22 -1.55 11.13
C ASP A 109 7.81 -1.23 12.50
N TYR A 110 8.38 -0.04 12.66
CA TYR A 110 8.76 0.52 13.95
C TYR A 110 8.01 1.83 14.19
N PHE A 111 7.16 1.84 15.22
CA PHE A 111 6.35 2.97 15.62
C PHE A 111 7.07 3.79 16.69
N PHE A 112 7.02 5.11 16.58
CA PHE A 112 7.64 6.02 17.53
C PHE A 112 6.86 7.34 17.63
N ASN A 113 7.21 8.14 18.64
CA ASN A 113 6.55 9.43 18.89
C ASN A 113 5.02 9.32 18.98
N ASP A 114 4.55 8.43 19.86
CA ASP A 114 3.13 8.14 20.07
C ASP A 114 2.39 7.77 18.78
N GLU A 115 2.99 6.89 17.97
CA GLU A 115 2.48 6.42 16.67
C GLU A 115 2.38 7.50 15.58
N LYS A 116 2.91 8.71 15.80
CA LYS A 116 3.03 9.73 14.74
C LYS A 116 4.09 9.36 13.71
N GLY A 117 5.17 8.72 14.16
CA GLY A 117 6.24 8.23 13.30
C GLY A 117 6.14 6.72 13.07
N ARG A 118 6.37 6.29 11.83
CA ARG A 118 6.47 4.87 11.46
C ARG A 118 7.61 4.68 10.48
N MET A 119 8.65 3.97 10.88
CA MET A 119 9.62 3.42 9.94
C MET A 119 9.07 2.11 9.37
N LYS A 120 9.22 1.89 8.07
CA LYS A 120 8.73 0.72 7.34
C LYS A 120 9.91 0.07 6.62
N PHE A 121 10.00 -1.24 6.70
CA PHE A 121 10.84 -2.04 5.83
C PHE A 121 9.97 -3.08 5.17
N ASP A 122 9.98 -3.14 3.85
CA ASP A 122 9.13 -4.02 3.05
C ASP A 122 10.01 -4.76 2.04
N VAL A 123 9.74 -6.05 1.84
CA VAL A 123 10.35 -6.87 0.80
C VAL A 123 9.25 -7.70 0.13
N TRP A 124 9.13 -7.61 -1.19
CA TRP A 124 8.12 -8.30 -1.98
C TRP A 124 8.66 -8.68 -3.36
N ASP A 125 7.83 -9.33 -4.16
CA ASP A 125 8.19 -9.90 -5.46
C ASP A 125 9.46 -10.75 -5.43
N PHE A 126 9.39 -11.85 -4.69
CA PHE A 126 10.50 -12.81 -4.58
C PHE A 126 10.64 -13.72 -5.82
N SER A 127 9.75 -13.59 -6.79
CA SER A 127 9.75 -14.37 -8.03
C SER A 127 10.65 -13.71 -9.07
N ALA A 128 11.68 -14.41 -9.55
CA ALA A 128 12.56 -13.95 -10.62
C ALA A 128 11.89 -14.00 -12.03
N ASP A 129 10.57 -13.80 -12.11
CA ASP A 129 9.79 -13.86 -13.35
C ASP A 129 9.40 -12.45 -13.88
N GLU A 130 9.75 -11.37 -13.17
CA GLU A 130 9.54 -10.00 -13.66
C GLU A 130 10.69 -9.56 -14.57
N ALA A 131 10.37 -9.16 -15.81
CA ALA A 131 11.37 -8.76 -16.80
C ALA A 131 12.18 -7.53 -16.31
N GLY A 132 13.41 -7.75 -15.85
CA GLY A 132 14.33 -6.71 -15.41
C GLY A 132 14.50 -6.55 -13.90
N ALA A 133 13.95 -7.47 -13.09
CA ALA A 133 14.24 -7.59 -11.66
C ALA A 133 14.84 -8.98 -11.39
N ASP A 134 16.16 -9.03 -11.16
CA ASP A 134 16.86 -10.28 -10.82
C ASP A 134 16.72 -10.61 -9.31
N ASP A 135 16.40 -9.59 -8.50
CA ASP A 135 16.29 -9.65 -7.05
C ASP A 135 14.94 -9.11 -6.55
N ALA A 136 14.55 -9.54 -5.36
CA ALA A 136 13.33 -9.09 -4.69
C ALA A 136 13.27 -7.56 -4.57
N HIS A 137 12.07 -6.99 -4.70
CA HIS A 137 11.86 -5.58 -4.41
C HIS A 137 12.00 -5.35 -2.91
N ALA A 138 12.83 -4.39 -2.51
CA ALA A 138 12.95 -3.99 -1.11
C ALA A 138 12.89 -2.48 -0.94
N ARG A 139 12.15 -2.03 0.08
CA ARG A 139 11.93 -0.62 0.40
C ARG A 139 12.19 -0.37 1.88
N ILE A 140 12.81 0.77 2.18
CA ILE A 140 12.85 1.32 3.55
C ILE A 140 12.29 2.73 3.53
N GLY A 141 11.38 3.02 4.45
CA GLY A 141 10.60 4.26 4.46
C GLY A 141 10.36 4.83 5.85
N LEU A 142 10.03 6.11 5.88
CA LEU A 142 9.56 6.82 7.05
C LEU A 142 8.27 7.56 6.71
N ASP A 143 7.23 7.27 7.48
CA ASP A 143 6.01 8.07 7.53
C ASP A 143 6.03 8.93 8.79
N TYR A 144 5.63 10.19 8.66
CA TYR A 144 5.48 11.06 9.82
C TYR A 144 4.20 11.90 9.72
N ARG A 145 3.27 11.66 10.64
CA ARG A 145 2.03 12.42 10.76
C ARG A 145 2.28 13.77 11.40
N PHE A 146 1.84 14.82 10.72
CA PHE A 146 1.88 16.20 11.19
C PHE A 146 0.48 16.80 11.06
N PHE A 147 0.09 17.66 12.01
CA PHE A 147 -1.32 18.02 12.23
C PHE A 147 -2.21 16.77 12.43
N LYS A 148 -3.53 16.95 12.35
CA LYS A 148 -4.51 15.92 12.70
C LYS A 148 -4.58 14.80 11.66
N PHE A 149 -4.47 15.15 10.38
CA PHE A 149 -4.73 14.22 9.27
C PHE A 149 -3.60 14.15 8.25
N PHE A 150 -2.65 15.08 8.25
CA PHE A 150 -1.62 15.12 7.21
C PHE A 150 -0.43 14.25 7.59
N PHE A 151 0.22 13.67 6.61
CA PHE A 151 1.51 13.01 6.82
C PHE A 151 2.41 13.17 5.62
N VAL A 152 3.71 13.10 5.86
CA VAL A 152 4.73 12.99 4.83
C VAL A 152 5.27 11.57 4.82
N SER A 153 5.67 11.11 3.65
CA SER A 153 6.28 9.81 3.41
C SER A 153 7.57 10.02 2.63
N GLY A 154 8.60 9.25 2.94
CA GLY A 154 9.81 9.25 2.13
C GLY A 154 10.75 8.13 2.50
N GLY A 155 11.61 7.75 1.58
CA GLY A 155 12.48 6.59 1.77
C GLY A 155 13.32 6.24 0.56
N ILE A 156 13.87 5.03 0.60
CA ILE A 156 14.66 4.45 -0.50
C ILE A 156 13.90 3.23 -0.99
N ASP A 157 13.70 3.16 -2.29
CA ASP A 157 12.99 2.10 -2.99
C ASP A 157 13.93 1.26 -3.86
N ASN A 158 13.53 0.05 -4.21
CA ASN A 158 14.31 -0.87 -5.05
C ASN A 158 15.74 -1.08 -4.50
N LEU A 159 15.86 -1.33 -3.20
CA LEU A 159 17.14 -1.48 -2.50
C LEU A 159 18.03 -2.59 -3.09
N PHE A 160 17.47 -3.65 -3.66
CA PHE A 160 18.25 -4.75 -4.23
C PHE A 160 18.53 -4.56 -5.74
N ASN A 161 17.67 -3.85 -6.46
CA ASN A 161 17.79 -3.60 -7.90
C ASN A 161 18.48 -2.25 -8.19
N SER A 162 19.81 -2.25 -8.34
CA SER A 162 20.62 -1.01 -8.45
C SER A 162 20.27 -0.08 -9.63
N ASN A 163 19.75 -0.63 -10.73
CA ASN A 163 19.28 0.07 -11.92
C ASN A 163 17.93 0.79 -11.71
N ARG A 164 17.10 0.34 -10.76
CA ARG A 164 15.78 0.90 -10.43
C ARG A 164 15.78 1.64 -9.08
N ARG A 165 16.88 1.56 -8.32
CA ARG A 165 17.00 2.14 -6.99
C ARG A 165 16.78 3.65 -7.03
N GLY A 166 15.89 4.13 -6.17
CA GLY A 166 15.50 5.54 -6.12
C GLY A 166 15.21 6.00 -4.71
N VAL A 167 15.22 7.32 -4.52
CA VAL A 167 14.57 7.93 -3.36
C VAL A 167 13.12 8.17 -3.75
N TYR A 168 12.20 7.95 -2.82
CA TYR A 168 10.82 8.39 -2.99
C TYR A 168 10.45 9.44 -1.95
N VAL A 169 9.57 10.36 -2.33
CA VAL A 169 9.02 11.38 -1.45
C VAL A 169 7.55 11.61 -1.77
N GLY A 170 6.75 11.79 -0.73
CA GLY A 170 5.31 11.91 -0.87
C GLY A 170 4.64 12.40 0.38
N GLY A 171 3.32 12.36 0.36
CA GLY A 171 2.50 12.75 1.48
C GLY A 171 1.03 12.61 1.17
N GLY A 172 0.22 12.75 2.20
CA GLY A 172 -1.20 12.50 2.06
C GLY A 172 -2.00 12.76 3.32
N LEU A 173 -3.17 12.12 3.35
CA LEU A 173 -4.17 12.24 4.37
C LEU A 173 -4.41 10.88 5.02
N LYS A 174 -4.45 10.87 6.35
CA LYS A 174 -4.75 9.70 7.17
C LYS A 174 -5.85 10.04 8.16
N PHE A 175 -6.97 9.36 8.02
CA PHE A 175 -8.14 9.53 8.87
C PHE A 175 -8.30 8.31 9.76
N GLU A 176 -8.50 8.54 11.06
CA GLU A 176 -9.04 7.53 11.96
C GLU A 176 -10.56 7.69 11.95
N ASP A 177 -11.26 6.62 11.59
CA ASP A 177 -12.71 6.59 11.51
C ASP A 177 -13.22 5.44 12.38
N GLU A 178 -13.88 5.79 13.47
CA GLU A 178 -14.53 4.82 14.36
C GLU A 178 -15.92 4.41 13.87
N ASP A 179 -16.50 5.16 12.92
CA ASP A 179 -17.86 5.01 12.39
C ASP A 179 -17.91 4.30 11.03
N PHE A 180 -16.78 4.16 10.32
CA PHE A 180 -16.70 3.42 9.05
C PHE A 180 -17.29 2.00 9.12
N LYS A 181 -17.23 1.37 10.30
CA LYS A 181 -17.86 0.07 10.58
C LYS A 181 -19.37 0.03 10.30
N TYR A 182 -20.07 1.16 10.46
CA TYR A 182 -21.51 1.26 10.19
C TYR A 182 -21.81 1.30 8.69
N LEU A 183 -20.89 1.80 7.86
CA LEU A 183 -21.01 1.77 6.39
C LEU A 183 -20.79 0.35 5.85
N MET A 184 -19.84 -0.41 6.43
CA MET A 184 -19.63 -1.82 6.07
C MET A 184 -20.79 -2.72 6.54
N GLY A 185 -21.42 -2.40 7.68
CA GLY A 185 -22.56 -3.15 8.22
C GLY A 185 -23.92 -2.80 7.59
N SER A 186 -24.01 -1.71 6.83
CA SER A 186 -25.21 -1.29 6.10
C SER A 186 -25.18 -1.63 4.61
N ALA A 187 -24.08 -2.23 4.11
CA ALA A 187 -24.11 -2.93 2.84
C ALA A 187 -25.17 -4.04 2.93
N PRO A 188 -26.17 -4.08 2.02
CA PRO A 188 -27.22 -5.07 2.09
C PRO A 188 -26.59 -6.45 2.10
N SER A 189 -27.03 -7.31 3.03
CA SER A 189 -26.63 -8.71 3.04
C SER A 189 -26.95 -9.27 1.65
N ILE A 190 -25.93 -9.54 0.83
CA ILE A 190 -26.10 -10.29 -0.40
C ILE A 190 -26.46 -11.71 0.06
N SER A 191 -27.76 -11.95 0.17
CA SER A 191 -28.31 -13.28 0.32
C SER A 191 -28.00 -14.01 -0.99
N LEU A 192 -26.90 -14.75 -1.01
CA LEU A 192 -26.69 -15.76 -2.04
C LEU A 192 -27.84 -16.77 -1.89
N LYS A 193 -28.70 -16.82 -2.91
CA LYS A 193 -29.65 -17.90 -3.13
C LYS A 193 -28.95 -19.07 -3.81
#